data_AF-A0A0G1WWU1-F1
#
_entry.id   AF-A0A0G1WWU1-F1
#
_cell.length_a   1.000
_cell.length_b   1.000
_cell.length_c   1.000
_cell.angle_alpha   90.00
_cell.angle_beta   90.00
_cell.angle_gamma   90.00
#
_symmetry.space_group_name_H-M   'P 1'
#
loop_
_entity.id
_entity.type
_entity.pdbx_description
1 polymer ?
#
loop_
_entity_poly.entity_id
_entity_poly.type
_entity_poly.pdbx_seq_one_letter_code
_entity_poly.pdbx_strand_id
1 'polypeptide(L)'
;MAIDTRDELEERAAEERLQQEELEKQKQQERQRRRQQVAQIARQQVKQAGKQAAKKAAQKAVVQGVRSAATAAIAAIAPYVVPVLLAILGVALVILVIIVVLAYLCTSDTWTGTAARSASKVGAFLGILDTDYCKYLEPVSGALTGATTQLCEQNPTELARQYNTPVNPRTEDPQLQDLIRFIEGEVGPMVTHTYDETYPLCNTTRGIPICEPACSHATSSCHYGGSTGSTGALAVDFVGVGSQGAAVLQAARDSGIALKRATCENSSGTAVPCTEVGATHVHISLGSCDRDSGPINTQ
;
A
#
# COMPACT_ATOMS: atom_id res chain seq x y z
N MET A 1 -11.61 60.13 39.36
CA MET A 1 -11.78 59.66 37.97
C MET A 1 -11.92 58.15 38.08
N ALA A 2 -13.15 57.66 38.26
CA ALA A 2 -13.47 56.27 38.62
C ALA A 2 -14.73 55.84 37.85
N ILE A 3 -14.72 56.10 36.54
CA ILE A 3 -15.77 55.78 35.59
C ILE A 3 -15.02 55.29 34.35
N ASP A 4 -14.66 54.01 34.31
CA ASP A 4 -14.26 53.35 33.04
C ASP A 4 -14.16 51.82 33.11
N THR A 5 -14.62 51.17 34.18
CA THR A 5 -14.49 49.71 34.32
C THR A 5 -15.79 48.95 34.11
N ARG A 6 -16.93 49.63 34.16
CA ARG A 6 -18.24 49.00 33.95
C ARG A 6 -18.53 48.80 32.47
N ASP A 7 -18.19 49.78 31.65
CA ASP A 7 -18.43 49.74 30.21
C ASP A 7 -17.52 48.68 29.54
N GLU A 8 -16.26 48.55 29.97
CA GLU A 8 -15.35 47.48 29.51
C GLU A 8 -15.84 46.06 29.91
N LEU A 9 -16.50 45.92 31.06
CA LEU A 9 -17.06 44.65 31.52
C LEU A 9 -18.30 44.25 30.70
N GLU A 10 -19.15 45.22 30.36
CA GLU A 10 -20.32 45.00 29.51
C GLU A 10 -19.91 44.64 28.06
N GLU A 11 -18.85 45.26 27.53
CA GLU A 11 -18.32 44.97 26.20
C GLU A 11 -17.74 43.55 26.11
N ARG A 12 -16.91 43.12 27.07
CA ARG A 12 -16.38 41.75 27.12
C ARG A 12 -17.47 40.68 27.23
N ALA A 13 -18.50 40.95 28.04
CA ALA A 13 -19.63 40.04 28.18
C ALA A 13 -20.45 39.92 26.88
N ALA A 14 -20.48 40.97 26.05
CA ALA A 14 -21.12 40.94 24.73
C ALA A 14 -20.28 40.15 23.71
N GLU A 15 -18.95 40.32 23.71
CA GLU A 15 -18.03 39.56 22.85
C GLU A 15 -18.08 38.05 23.15
N GLU A 16 -18.09 37.65 24.42
CA GLU A 16 -18.18 36.24 24.80
C GLU A 16 -19.49 35.59 24.33
N ARG A 17 -20.61 36.32 24.36
CA ARG A 17 -21.90 35.83 23.85
C ARG A 17 -21.88 35.64 22.34
N LEU A 18 -21.28 36.57 21.60
CA LEU A 18 -21.10 36.45 20.15
C LEU A 18 -20.22 35.25 19.79
N GLN A 19 -19.10 35.06 20.50
CA GLN A 19 -18.23 33.90 20.30
C GLN A 19 -18.94 32.58 20.60
N GLN A 20 -19.75 32.53 21.67
CA GLN A 20 -20.55 31.34 21.99
C GLN A 20 -21.57 31.04 20.89
N GLU A 21 -22.28 32.05 20.38
CA GLU A 21 -23.26 31.87 19.30
C GLU A 21 -22.59 31.38 18.00
N GLU A 22 -21.41 31.90 17.67
CA GLU A 22 -20.66 31.46 16.48
C GLU A 22 -20.15 30.02 16.62
N LEU A 23 -19.65 29.65 17.81
CA LEU A 23 -19.23 28.29 18.11
C LEU A 23 -20.40 27.29 18.01
N GLU A 24 -21.60 27.67 18.46
CA GLU A 24 -22.80 26.84 18.31
C GLU A 24 -23.20 26.65 16.85
N LYS A 25 -23.14 27.72 16.03
CA LYS A 25 -23.38 27.63 14.58
C LYS A 25 -22.38 26.70 13.90
N GLN A 26 -21.09 26.79 14.25
CA GLN A 26 -20.06 25.89 13.70
C GLN A 26 -20.33 24.43 14.08
N LYS A 27 -20.64 24.14 15.36
CA LYS A 27 -21.00 22.79 15.82
C LYS A 27 -22.23 22.25 15.10
N GLN A 28 -23.24 23.08 14.86
CA GLN A 28 -24.45 22.66 14.16
C GLN A 28 -24.17 22.36 12.68
N GLN A 29 -23.31 23.15 12.02
CA GLN A 29 -22.89 22.92 10.65
C GLN A 29 -22.04 21.64 10.49
N GLU A 30 -21.15 21.37 11.44
CA GLU A 30 -20.36 20.12 11.45
C GLU A 30 -21.26 18.88 11.61
N ARG A 31 -22.25 18.94 12.51
CA ARG A 31 -23.24 17.86 12.68
C ARG A 31 -24.02 17.60 11.40
N GLN A 32 -24.37 18.63 10.64
CA GLN A 32 -25.03 18.47 9.34
C GLN A 32 -24.10 17.83 8.31
N ARG A 33 -22.84 18.26 8.22
CA ARG A 33 -21.84 17.66 7.30
C ARG A 33 -21.59 16.18 7.60
N ARG A 34 -21.43 15.81 8.89
CA ARG A 34 -21.28 14.40 9.30
C ARG A 34 -22.50 13.57 8.92
N ARG A 35 -23.72 14.09 9.11
CA ARG A 35 -24.95 13.38 8.68
C ARG A 35 -25.00 13.16 7.17
N GLN A 36 -24.59 14.14 6.37
CA GLN A 36 -24.52 14.01 4.92
C GLN A 36 -23.48 12.98 4.48
N GLN A 37 -22.29 12.98 5.08
CA GLN A 37 -21.24 11.99 4.81
C GLN A 37 -21.69 10.57 5.15
N VAL A 38 -22.28 10.35 6.34
CA VAL A 38 -22.79 9.04 6.74
C VAL A 38 -23.89 8.55 5.79
N ALA A 39 -24.80 9.44 5.37
CA ALA A 39 -25.85 9.09 4.39
C ALA A 39 -25.28 8.71 3.02
N GLN A 40 -24.20 9.35 2.57
CA GLN A 40 -23.52 9.01 1.32
C GLN A 40 -22.80 7.67 1.42
N ILE A 41 -22.07 7.40 2.51
CA ILE A 41 -21.40 6.12 2.76
C ILE A 41 -22.43 4.97 2.79
N ALA A 42 -23.56 5.16 3.50
CA ALA A 42 -24.63 4.17 3.55
C ALA A 42 -25.22 3.87 2.15
N ARG A 43 -25.44 4.91 1.32
CA ARG A 43 -25.91 4.73 -0.07
C ARG A 43 -24.90 3.98 -0.94
N GLN A 44 -23.61 4.21 -0.76
CA GLN A 44 -22.56 3.49 -1.49
C GLN A 44 -22.48 2.02 -1.07
N GLN A 45 -22.57 1.73 0.24
CA GLN A 45 -22.60 0.36 0.75
C GLN A 45 -23.84 -0.41 0.26
N VAL A 46 -25.02 0.21 0.24
CA VAL A 46 -26.25 -0.40 -0.30
C VAL A 46 -26.11 -0.68 -1.81
N LYS A 47 -25.49 0.22 -2.59
CA LYS A 47 -25.23 -0.01 -4.02
C LYS A 47 -24.24 -1.16 -4.25
N GLN A 48 -23.20 -1.28 -3.43
CA GLN A 48 -22.23 -2.38 -3.53
C GLN A 48 -22.84 -3.73 -3.11
N ALA A 49 -23.59 -3.75 -2.01
CA ALA A 49 -24.33 -4.94 -1.57
C ALA A 49 -25.39 -5.36 -2.61
N GLY A 50 -26.09 -4.40 -3.22
CA GLY A 50 -27.04 -4.63 -4.30
C GLY A 50 -26.39 -5.23 -5.55
N LYS A 51 -25.19 -4.76 -5.95
CA LYS A 51 -24.43 -5.35 -7.06
C LYS A 51 -23.97 -6.77 -6.75
N GLN A 52 -23.54 -7.07 -5.53
CA GLN A 52 -23.14 -8.42 -5.12
C GLN A 52 -24.34 -9.38 -5.04
N ALA A 53 -25.49 -8.91 -4.55
CA ALA A 53 -26.73 -9.68 -4.54
C ALA A 53 -27.26 -9.94 -5.96
N ALA A 54 -27.21 -8.93 -6.84
CA ALA A 54 -27.56 -9.08 -8.26
C ALA A 54 -26.63 -10.06 -8.99
N LYS A 55 -25.32 -10.05 -8.69
CA LYS A 55 -24.36 -11.00 -9.27
C LYS A 55 -24.62 -12.44 -8.81
N LYS A 56 -24.97 -12.65 -7.53
CA LYS A 56 -25.37 -13.96 -6.99
C LYS A 56 -26.72 -14.44 -7.53
N ALA A 57 -27.68 -13.54 -7.74
CA ALA A 57 -28.98 -13.87 -8.35
C ALA A 57 -28.83 -14.21 -9.84
N ALA A 58 -28.01 -13.44 -10.58
CA ALA A 58 -27.69 -13.73 -11.98
C ALA A 58 -26.93 -15.06 -12.14
N GLN A 59 -25.96 -15.36 -11.26
CA GLN A 59 -25.30 -16.67 -11.25
C GLN A 59 -26.27 -17.82 -10.97
N LYS A 60 -27.22 -17.66 -10.04
CA LYS A 60 -28.25 -18.68 -9.80
C LYS A 60 -29.21 -18.85 -10.99
N ALA A 61 -29.61 -17.76 -11.64
CA ALA A 61 -30.46 -17.80 -12.83
C ALA A 61 -29.76 -18.45 -14.03
N VAL A 62 -28.46 -18.20 -14.22
CA VAL A 62 -27.65 -18.85 -15.26
C VAL A 62 -27.45 -20.34 -14.95
N VAL A 63 -27.15 -20.72 -13.71
CA VAL A 63 -26.98 -22.13 -13.33
C VAL A 63 -28.30 -22.91 -13.41
N GLN A 64 -29.44 -22.29 -13.09
CA GLN A 64 -30.76 -22.93 -13.27
C GLN A 64 -31.18 -22.98 -14.74
N GLY A 65 -30.91 -21.95 -15.54
CA GLY A 65 -31.19 -21.94 -16.99
C GLY A 65 -30.34 -22.94 -17.78
N VAL A 66 -29.09 -23.16 -17.36
CA VAL A 66 -28.22 -24.20 -17.95
C VAL A 66 -28.67 -25.60 -17.53
N ARG A 67 -29.19 -25.81 -16.31
CA ARG A 67 -29.65 -27.13 -15.85
C ARG A 67 -30.95 -27.62 -16.53
N SER A 68 -31.84 -26.73 -16.97
CA SER A 68 -33.09 -27.12 -17.63
C SER A 68 -33.01 -27.20 -19.16
N ALA A 69 -31.98 -26.62 -19.79
CA ALA A 69 -31.77 -26.71 -21.24
C ALA A 69 -30.68 -27.72 -21.66
N ALA A 70 -29.80 -28.16 -20.76
CA ALA A 70 -28.63 -28.97 -21.12
C ALA A 70 -28.81 -30.51 -21.01
N THR A 71 -29.95 -31.02 -20.51
CA THR A 71 -30.10 -32.48 -20.28
C THR A 71 -30.69 -33.27 -21.46
N ALA A 72 -31.15 -32.63 -22.53
CA ALA A 72 -31.74 -33.36 -23.67
C ALA A 72 -30.96 -33.27 -25.00
N ALA A 73 -29.94 -32.39 -25.13
CA ALA A 73 -29.29 -32.17 -26.43
C ALA A 73 -27.75 -32.26 -26.45
N ILE A 74 -27.07 -32.50 -25.32
CA ILE A 74 -25.58 -32.50 -25.25
C ILE A 74 -24.96 -33.91 -25.30
N ALA A 75 -25.77 -34.99 -25.35
CA ALA A 75 -25.22 -36.35 -25.40
C ALA A 75 -24.59 -36.73 -26.76
N ALA A 76 -24.76 -35.94 -27.82
CA ALA A 76 -24.30 -36.30 -29.16
C ALA A 76 -23.18 -35.42 -29.76
N ILE A 77 -22.75 -34.33 -29.10
CA ILE A 77 -21.76 -33.37 -29.66
C ILE A 77 -20.62 -33.02 -28.67
N ALA A 78 -20.51 -33.78 -27.57
CA ALA A 78 -19.65 -33.50 -26.42
C ALA A 78 -18.13 -33.33 -26.67
N PRO A 79 -17.46 -34.00 -27.64
CA PRO A 79 -16.00 -33.87 -27.74
C PRO A 79 -15.51 -32.58 -28.42
N TYR A 80 -16.37 -31.83 -29.11
CA TYR A 80 -15.95 -30.64 -29.87
C TYR A 80 -16.34 -29.31 -29.21
N VAL A 81 -17.39 -29.28 -28.39
CA VAL A 81 -17.89 -28.02 -27.80
C VAL A 81 -16.99 -27.52 -26.66
N VAL A 82 -16.48 -28.44 -25.82
CA VAL A 82 -15.59 -28.10 -24.70
C VAL A 82 -14.24 -27.51 -25.16
N PRO A 83 -13.51 -28.12 -26.11
CA PRO A 83 -12.26 -27.51 -26.60
C PRO A 83 -12.50 -26.19 -27.34
N VAL A 84 -13.63 -26.03 -28.04
CA VAL A 84 -13.98 -24.76 -28.69
C VAL A 84 -14.28 -23.66 -27.66
N LEU A 85 -15.02 -23.97 -26.58
CA LEU A 85 -15.27 -23.01 -25.50
C LEU A 85 -14.00 -22.65 -24.73
N LEU A 86 -13.12 -23.62 -24.45
CA LEU A 86 -11.81 -23.36 -23.83
C LEU A 86 -10.91 -22.52 -24.74
N ALA A 87 -10.94 -22.76 -26.06
CA ALA A 87 -10.22 -21.94 -27.02
C ALA A 87 -10.76 -20.50 -27.04
N ILE A 88 -12.09 -20.31 -27.06
CA ILE A 88 -12.71 -18.98 -27.01
C ILE A 88 -12.36 -18.25 -25.71
N LEU A 89 -12.39 -18.96 -24.57
CA LEU A 89 -12.09 -18.38 -23.26
C LEU A 89 -10.60 -18.06 -23.12
N GLY A 90 -9.72 -18.90 -23.67
CA GLY A 90 -8.29 -18.63 -23.79
C GLY A 90 -8.00 -17.41 -24.65
N VAL A 91 -8.62 -17.30 -25.83
CA VAL A 91 -8.51 -16.13 -26.71
C VAL A 91 -9.03 -14.86 -26.02
N ALA A 92 -10.17 -14.94 -25.34
CA ALA A 92 -10.73 -13.80 -24.60
C ALA A 92 -9.79 -13.33 -23.47
N LEU A 93 -9.13 -14.26 -22.78
CA LEU A 93 -8.18 -13.95 -21.71
C LEU A 93 -6.90 -13.31 -22.26
N VAL A 94 -6.40 -13.79 -23.41
CA VAL A 94 -5.27 -13.17 -24.12
C VAL A 94 -5.63 -11.75 -24.58
N ILE A 95 -6.82 -11.56 -25.16
CA ILE A 95 -7.29 -10.22 -25.56
C ILE A 95 -7.39 -9.29 -24.34
N LEU A 96 -7.89 -9.77 -23.20
CA LEU A 96 -7.97 -9.00 -21.96
C LEU A 96 -6.57 -8.58 -21.46
N VAL A 97 -5.61 -9.50 -21.47
CA VAL A 97 -4.21 -9.21 -21.09
C VAL A 97 -3.61 -8.16 -22.02
N ILE A 98 -3.85 -8.26 -23.33
CA ILE A 98 -3.39 -7.26 -24.31
C ILE A 98 -3.99 -5.89 -24.01
N ILE A 99 -5.30 -5.80 -23.72
CA ILE A 99 -5.98 -4.54 -23.37
C ILE A 99 -5.38 -3.93 -22.10
N VAL A 100 -5.10 -4.74 -21.08
CA VAL A 100 -4.48 -4.26 -19.81
C VAL A 100 -3.07 -3.72 -20.04
N VAL A 101 -2.25 -4.42 -20.84
CA VAL A 101 -0.90 -3.97 -21.19
C VAL A 101 -0.95 -2.67 -22.00
N LEU A 102 -1.84 -2.56 -22.99
CA LEU A 102 -2.01 -1.34 -23.78
C LEU A 102 -2.51 -0.17 -22.94
N ALA A 103 -3.44 -0.40 -22.01
CA ALA A 103 -3.92 0.62 -21.08
C ALA A 103 -2.78 1.11 -20.17
N TYR A 104 -1.97 0.20 -19.62
CA TYR A 104 -0.80 0.52 -18.79
C TYR A 104 0.22 1.36 -19.56
N LEU A 105 0.51 1.00 -20.82
CA LEU A 105 1.40 1.77 -21.70
C LEU A 105 0.85 3.17 -22.02
N CYS A 106 -0.46 3.32 -22.22
CA CYS A 106 -1.08 4.63 -22.44
C CYS A 106 -0.97 5.54 -21.20
N THR A 107 -0.99 4.98 -19.99
CA THR A 107 -0.94 5.73 -18.72
C THR A 107 0.45 5.96 -18.14
N SER A 108 1.47 5.21 -18.58
CA SER A 108 2.82 5.36 -18.05
C SER A 108 3.51 6.60 -18.63
N ASP A 109 4.09 7.46 -17.77
CA ASP A 109 4.94 8.60 -18.18
C ASP A 109 6.40 8.18 -18.49
N THR A 110 6.62 6.88 -18.65
CA THR A 110 7.93 6.31 -19.02
C THR A 110 8.21 6.49 -20.51
N TRP A 111 9.48 6.37 -20.93
CA TRP A 111 9.90 6.37 -22.34
C TRP A 111 9.05 5.42 -23.19
N THR A 112 8.69 4.25 -22.65
CA THR A 112 7.86 3.25 -23.35
C THR A 112 6.43 3.73 -23.60
N GLY A 113 5.86 4.55 -22.72
CA GLY A 113 4.57 5.21 -22.94
C GLY A 113 4.63 6.29 -24.03
N THR A 114 5.74 7.04 -24.12
CA THR A 114 5.98 7.99 -25.22
C THR A 114 6.20 7.27 -26.57
N ALA A 115 6.89 6.13 -26.56
CA ALA A 115 7.08 5.26 -27.72
C ALA A 115 5.76 4.64 -28.21
N ALA A 116 4.87 4.23 -27.30
CA ALA A 116 3.54 3.72 -27.65
C ALA A 116 2.64 4.79 -28.30
N ARG A 117 2.68 6.04 -27.78
CA ARG A 117 1.97 7.20 -28.36
C ARG A 117 2.54 7.66 -29.72
N SER A 118 3.77 7.27 -30.05
CA SER A 118 4.39 7.55 -31.36
C SER A 118 4.21 6.40 -32.35
N ALA A 119 4.22 5.14 -31.88
CA ALA A 119 3.85 3.97 -32.68
C ALA A 119 2.39 4.01 -33.14
N SER A 120 1.46 4.59 -32.37
CA SER A 120 0.07 4.78 -32.78
C SER A 120 -0.08 5.72 -33.98
N LYS A 121 0.82 6.71 -34.14
CA LYS A 121 0.83 7.58 -35.33
C LYS A 121 1.26 6.81 -36.59
N VAL A 122 2.15 5.82 -36.45
CA VAL A 122 2.57 4.94 -37.55
C VAL A 122 1.49 3.90 -37.86
N GLY A 123 0.83 3.33 -36.85
CA GLY A 123 -0.31 2.41 -37.02
C GLY A 123 -1.54 3.08 -37.64
N ALA A 124 -1.79 4.34 -37.32
CA ALA A 124 -2.83 5.15 -37.95
C ALA A 124 -2.49 5.55 -39.39
N PHE A 125 -1.21 5.82 -39.68
CA PHE A 125 -0.75 6.03 -41.06
C PHE A 125 -0.94 4.78 -41.93
N LEU A 126 -0.83 3.59 -41.34
CA LEU A 126 -1.09 2.30 -42.01
C LEU A 126 -2.58 1.88 -41.99
N GLY A 127 -3.47 2.67 -41.39
CA GLY A 127 -4.92 2.40 -41.33
C GLY A 127 -5.33 1.23 -40.44
N ILE A 128 -4.44 0.73 -39.57
CA ILE A 128 -4.68 -0.46 -38.73
C ILE A 128 -5.24 -0.06 -37.35
N LEU A 129 -4.93 1.13 -36.87
CA LEU A 129 -5.30 1.61 -35.53
C LEU A 129 -5.82 3.06 -35.61
N ASP A 130 -6.91 3.34 -34.88
CA ASP A 130 -7.43 4.70 -34.75
C ASP A 130 -6.48 5.54 -33.87
N THR A 131 -6.19 6.78 -34.30
CA THR A 131 -5.29 7.72 -33.60
C THR A 131 -5.69 7.99 -32.16
N ASP A 132 -6.96 7.76 -31.81
CA ASP A 132 -7.55 8.05 -30.50
C ASP A 132 -7.73 6.83 -29.60
N TYR A 133 -7.12 5.67 -29.89
CA TYR A 133 -7.33 4.45 -29.09
C TYR A 133 -7.03 4.60 -27.58
N CYS A 134 -6.03 5.40 -27.19
CA CYS A 134 -5.77 5.67 -25.77
C CYS A 134 -6.94 6.43 -25.09
N LYS A 135 -7.65 7.30 -25.81
CA LYS A 135 -8.83 8.03 -25.30
C LYS A 135 -10.01 7.08 -25.04
N TYR A 136 -10.12 6.01 -25.81
CA TYR A 136 -11.12 4.95 -25.57
C TYR A 136 -10.77 4.06 -24.37
N LEU A 137 -9.49 4.03 -23.96
CA LEU A 137 -9.01 3.31 -22.78
C LEU A 137 -8.97 4.17 -21.51
N GLU A 138 -9.06 5.50 -21.61
CA GLU A 138 -9.13 6.45 -20.48
C GLU A 138 -10.22 6.14 -19.43
N PRO A 139 -11.45 5.70 -19.79
CA PRO A 139 -12.46 5.35 -18.81
C PRO A 139 -12.09 4.10 -17.99
N VAL A 140 -11.35 3.18 -18.59
CA VAL A 140 -10.89 1.94 -17.95
C VAL A 140 -9.71 2.23 -17.04
N SER A 141 -8.77 3.07 -17.49
CA SER A 141 -7.65 3.51 -16.65
C SER A 141 -8.11 4.40 -15.50
N GLY A 142 -9.06 5.32 -15.72
CA GLY A 142 -9.65 6.18 -14.68
C GLY A 142 -10.41 5.41 -13.60
N ALA A 143 -11.08 4.31 -13.96
CA ALA A 143 -11.74 3.42 -13.01
C ALA A 143 -10.73 2.58 -12.20
N LEU A 144 -9.60 2.22 -12.79
CA LEU A 144 -8.51 1.51 -12.12
C LEU A 144 -7.73 2.43 -11.17
N THR A 145 -7.40 3.65 -11.59
CA THR A 145 -6.72 4.64 -10.74
C THR A 145 -7.61 5.11 -9.60
N GLY A 146 -8.89 5.41 -9.87
CA GLY A 146 -9.84 5.80 -8.82
C GLY A 146 -10.06 4.72 -7.76
N ALA A 147 -10.05 3.44 -8.13
CA ALA A 147 -10.15 2.33 -7.18
C ALA A 147 -8.88 2.17 -6.32
N THR A 148 -7.70 2.38 -6.91
CA THR A 148 -6.42 2.32 -6.19
C THR A 148 -6.25 3.50 -5.22
N THR A 149 -6.52 4.73 -5.64
CA THR A 149 -6.46 5.92 -4.76
C THR A 149 -7.43 5.79 -3.59
N GLN A 150 -8.64 5.27 -3.84
CA GLN A 150 -9.62 5.06 -2.77
C GLN A 150 -9.18 4.01 -1.75
N LEU A 151 -8.48 2.96 -2.18
CA LEU A 151 -7.94 1.93 -1.28
C LEU A 151 -6.79 2.48 -0.41
N CYS A 152 -5.89 3.26 -1.01
CA CYS A 152 -4.70 3.79 -0.35
C CYS A 152 -5.02 4.88 0.69
N GLU A 153 -6.02 5.73 0.43
CA GLU A 153 -6.31 6.88 1.30
C GLU A 153 -7.47 6.64 2.28
N GLN A 154 -8.47 5.85 1.89
CA GLN A 154 -9.75 5.83 2.62
C GLN A 154 -9.97 4.55 3.44
N ASN A 155 -9.12 3.54 3.31
CA ASN A 155 -9.35 2.25 3.98
C ASN A 155 -8.05 1.54 4.42
N PRO A 156 -7.27 2.13 5.33
CA PRO A 156 -6.00 1.55 5.78
C PRO A 156 -6.16 0.17 6.42
N THR A 157 -7.28 -0.10 7.10
CA THR A 157 -7.58 -1.41 7.68
C THR A 157 -7.79 -2.49 6.61
N GLU A 158 -8.50 -2.15 5.52
CA GLU A 158 -8.68 -3.07 4.40
C GLU A 158 -7.37 -3.31 3.65
N LEU A 159 -6.58 -2.25 3.46
CA LEU A 159 -5.27 -2.33 2.84
C LEU A 159 -4.35 -3.26 3.65
N ALA A 160 -4.25 -3.06 4.97
CA ALA A 160 -3.47 -3.92 5.87
C ALA A 160 -3.96 -5.37 5.83
N ARG A 161 -5.28 -5.60 5.79
CA ARG A 161 -5.85 -6.95 5.64
C ARG A 161 -5.47 -7.58 4.30
N GLN A 162 -5.52 -6.83 3.20
CA GLN A 162 -5.20 -7.32 1.87
C GLN A 162 -3.73 -7.76 1.74
N TYR A 163 -2.82 -7.02 2.38
CA TYR A 163 -1.39 -7.28 2.32
C TYR A 163 -0.85 -8.09 3.52
N ASN A 164 -1.74 -8.50 4.43
CA ASN A 164 -1.42 -9.26 5.63
C ASN A 164 -0.38 -8.55 6.53
N THR A 165 -0.62 -7.28 6.82
CA THR A 165 0.21 -6.47 7.74
C THR A 165 -0.61 -6.00 8.94
N PRO A 166 0.04 -5.58 10.03
CA PRO A 166 -0.61 -4.81 11.07
C PRO A 166 -1.26 -3.54 10.52
N VAL A 167 -2.36 -3.10 11.15
CA VAL A 167 -3.05 -1.85 10.79
C VAL A 167 -2.17 -0.64 11.09
N ASN A 168 -1.33 -0.72 12.11
CA ASN A 168 -0.33 0.30 12.38
C ASN A 168 0.96 -0.04 11.60
N PRO A 169 1.38 0.79 10.63
CA PRO A 169 2.58 0.55 9.83
C PRO A 169 3.89 0.58 10.64
N ARG A 170 3.85 1.10 11.88
CA ARG A 170 4.99 1.13 12.81
C ARG A 170 5.01 -0.03 13.78
N THR A 171 4.17 -1.05 13.58
CA THR A 171 4.23 -2.25 14.40
C THR A 171 5.52 -3.01 14.10
N GLU A 172 6.20 -3.40 15.16
CA GLU A 172 7.43 -4.21 15.13
C GLU A 172 7.13 -5.55 15.78
N ASP A 173 7.90 -6.56 15.40
CA ASP A 173 7.90 -7.83 16.11
C ASP A 173 8.40 -7.64 17.55
N PRO A 174 7.76 -8.25 18.57
CA PRO A 174 8.21 -8.11 19.96
C PRO A 174 9.67 -8.52 20.18
N GLN A 175 10.19 -9.51 19.44
CA GLN A 175 11.60 -9.89 19.56
C GLN A 175 12.54 -8.80 19.00
N LEU A 176 12.08 -8.04 17.99
CA LEU A 176 12.85 -6.92 17.45
C LEU A 176 12.92 -5.79 18.49
N GLN A 177 11.83 -5.53 19.20
CA GLN A 177 11.81 -4.55 20.30
C GLN A 177 12.73 -4.94 21.45
N ASP A 178 12.74 -6.21 21.83
CA ASP A 178 13.64 -6.72 22.86
C ASP A 178 15.11 -6.60 22.43
N LEU A 179 15.41 -6.88 21.15
CA LEU A 179 16.75 -6.69 20.58
C LEU A 179 17.19 -5.22 20.61
N ILE A 180 16.34 -4.30 20.14
CA ILE A 180 16.63 -2.86 20.13
C ILE A 180 16.91 -2.38 21.55
N ARG A 181 16.03 -2.72 22.50
CA ARG A 181 16.19 -2.32 23.91
C ARG A 181 17.47 -2.88 24.52
N PHE A 182 17.84 -4.12 24.21
CA PHE A 182 19.08 -4.72 24.68
C PHE A 182 20.31 -3.95 24.15
N ILE A 183 20.35 -3.72 22.83
CA ILE A 183 21.45 -2.97 22.18
C ILE A 183 21.56 -1.56 22.75
N GLU A 184 20.44 -0.84 22.91
CA GLU A 184 20.45 0.50 23.49
C GLU A 184 20.84 0.52 24.97
N GLY A 185 20.61 -0.57 25.70
CA GLY A 185 21.08 -0.74 27.08
C GLY A 185 22.60 -0.90 27.18
N GLU A 186 23.22 -1.59 26.23
CA GLU A 186 24.67 -1.84 26.19
C GLU A 186 25.46 -0.71 25.53
N VAL A 187 24.94 -0.14 24.43
CA VAL A 187 25.64 0.85 23.60
C VAL A 187 25.20 2.28 23.92
N GLY A 188 24.02 2.45 24.53
CA GLY A 188 23.37 3.73 24.77
C GLY A 188 22.24 4.01 23.75
N PRO A 189 21.40 5.04 23.99
CA PRO A 189 20.28 5.38 23.10
C PRO A 189 20.74 5.75 21.68
N MET A 190 20.04 5.29 20.64
CA MET A 190 20.42 5.52 19.25
C MET A 190 19.20 5.88 18.38
N VAL A 191 19.46 6.49 17.23
CA VAL A 191 18.42 6.63 16.20
C VAL A 191 18.27 5.29 15.50
N THR A 192 17.05 4.77 15.49
CA THR A 192 16.69 3.49 14.86
C THR A 192 15.61 3.70 13.82
N HIS A 193 15.71 2.97 12.71
CA HIS A 193 14.68 2.92 11.68
C HIS A 193 14.23 1.48 11.50
N THR A 194 12.99 1.19 11.86
CA THR A 194 12.37 -0.14 11.72
C THR A 194 11.33 -0.18 10.60
N TYR A 195 10.94 0.99 10.09
CA TYR A 195 9.91 1.15 9.08
C TYR A 195 10.28 2.30 8.13
N ASP A 196 9.63 2.32 6.97
CA ASP A 196 9.85 3.34 5.93
C ASP A 196 9.13 4.63 6.30
N GLU A 197 9.90 5.62 6.74
CA GLU A 197 9.42 6.94 7.11
C GLU A 197 9.14 7.83 5.90
N THR A 198 9.84 7.58 4.78
CA THR A 198 9.72 8.39 3.55
C THR A 198 8.48 7.99 2.76
N TYR A 199 8.18 6.69 2.71
CA TYR A 199 7.01 6.13 2.03
C TYR A 199 6.17 5.28 2.98
N PRO A 200 5.40 5.89 3.90
CA PRO A 200 4.73 5.16 4.99
C PRO A 200 3.76 4.07 4.54
N LEU A 201 3.11 4.23 3.39
CA LEU A 201 2.19 3.22 2.87
C LEU A 201 2.94 1.98 2.35
N CYS A 202 4.23 2.07 2.02
CA CYS A 202 5.05 0.91 1.67
C CYS A 202 5.19 -0.08 2.83
N ASN A 203 5.07 0.36 4.08
CA ASN A 203 5.03 -0.54 5.24
C ASN A 203 3.78 -1.43 5.21
N THR A 204 2.65 -0.89 4.75
CA THR A 204 1.38 -1.64 4.66
C THR A 204 1.33 -2.47 3.38
N THR A 205 1.79 -1.92 2.25
CA THR A 205 1.81 -2.63 0.95
C THR A 205 3.02 -3.55 0.78
N ARG A 206 3.88 -3.61 1.80
CA ARG A 206 5.07 -4.46 1.87
C ARG A 206 6.07 -4.21 0.75
N GLY A 207 6.35 -2.93 0.49
CA GLY A 207 7.29 -2.50 -0.54
C GLY A 207 6.75 -2.61 -1.96
N ILE A 208 5.42 -2.72 -2.13
CA ILE A 208 4.78 -2.63 -3.45
C ILE A 208 4.39 -1.16 -3.67
N PRO A 209 4.95 -0.47 -4.68
CA PRO A 209 4.71 0.95 -4.93
C PRO A 209 3.36 1.16 -5.64
N ILE A 210 2.27 0.74 -5.00
CA ILE A 210 0.89 0.88 -5.49
C ILE A 210 0.21 2.13 -4.94
N CYS A 211 0.60 2.56 -3.73
CA CYS A 211 0.08 3.75 -3.07
C CYS A 211 1.08 4.92 -3.02
N GLU A 212 2.34 4.65 -3.37
CA GLU A 212 3.46 5.58 -3.31
C GLU A 212 4.28 5.43 -4.59
N PRO A 213 4.97 6.49 -5.06
CA PRO A 213 5.74 6.46 -6.30
C PRO A 213 6.98 5.53 -6.22
N ALA A 214 7.48 5.27 -5.02
CA ALA A 214 8.60 4.39 -4.74
C ALA A 214 8.50 3.86 -3.30
N CYS A 215 9.36 2.91 -2.96
CA CYS A 215 9.55 2.41 -1.60
C CYS A 215 11.05 2.41 -1.27
N SER A 216 11.40 2.63 0.00
CA SER A 216 12.81 2.70 0.43
C SER A 216 13.49 1.33 0.41
N HIS A 217 12.72 0.24 0.56
CA HIS A 217 13.24 -1.12 0.51
C HIS A 217 12.55 -1.96 -0.57
N ALA A 218 13.16 -3.10 -0.89
CA ALA A 218 12.59 -4.06 -1.83
C ALA A 218 11.26 -4.64 -1.32
N THR A 219 10.44 -5.13 -2.25
CA THR A 219 9.19 -5.83 -1.93
C THR A 219 9.44 -6.99 -0.98
N SER A 220 8.65 -7.08 0.09
CA SER A 220 8.78 -8.06 1.17
C SER A 220 10.12 -8.00 1.93
N SER A 221 10.80 -6.84 1.98
CA SER A 221 11.93 -6.61 2.88
C SER A 221 11.62 -6.97 4.34
N CYS A 222 12.63 -7.26 5.16
CA CYS A 222 12.45 -7.47 6.60
C CYS A 222 11.94 -6.22 7.32
N HIS A 223 12.29 -5.01 6.84
CA HIS A 223 11.66 -3.76 7.29
C HIS A 223 10.14 -3.72 7.02
N TYR A 224 9.66 -4.57 6.10
CA TYR A 224 8.24 -4.77 5.79
C TYR A 224 7.68 -6.12 6.26
N GLY A 225 8.37 -6.79 7.19
CA GLY A 225 7.94 -8.05 7.79
C GLY A 225 8.15 -9.31 6.94
N GLY A 226 9.07 -9.29 5.99
CA GLY A 226 9.45 -10.47 5.21
C GLY A 226 8.32 -10.95 4.29
N SER A 227 8.24 -12.25 4.01
CA SER A 227 7.18 -12.84 3.17
C SER A 227 5.82 -12.95 3.84
N THR A 228 5.73 -12.89 5.17
CA THR A 228 4.46 -13.00 5.89
C THR A 228 3.84 -11.64 6.15
N GLY A 229 4.62 -10.67 6.64
CA GLY A 229 4.17 -9.32 6.99
C GLY A 229 3.35 -9.20 8.28
N SER A 230 2.90 -10.32 8.87
CA SER A 230 1.83 -10.32 9.88
C SER A 230 2.24 -9.79 11.25
N THR A 231 3.53 -9.80 11.59
CA THR A 231 4.03 -9.31 12.89
C THR A 231 4.62 -7.91 12.81
N GLY A 232 4.62 -7.28 11.63
CA GLY A 232 5.24 -5.97 11.42
C GLY A 232 6.73 -6.10 11.04
N ALA A 233 7.51 -5.07 11.33
CA ALA A 233 8.93 -5.03 11.00
C ALA A 233 9.73 -6.14 11.71
N LEU A 234 10.66 -6.75 10.98
CA LEU A 234 11.59 -7.80 11.43
C LEU A 234 13.06 -7.38 11.28
N ALA A 235 13.32 -6.13 10.90
CA ALA A 235 14.64 -5.55 10.81
C ALA A 235 14.68 -4.13 11.35
N VAL A 236 15.88 -3.69 11.68
CA VAL A 236 16.19 -2.36 12.19
C VAL A 236 17.51 -1.89 11.61
N ASP A 237 17.55 -0.60 11.28
CA ASP A 237 18.76 0.12 10.92
C ASP A 237 19.14 1.04 12.08
N PHE A 238 20.32 0.82 12.68
CA PHE A 238 20.88 1.72 13.68
C PHE A 238 21.79 2.76 13.02
N VAL A 239 21.53 4.04 13.29
CA VAL A 239 22.41 5.12 12.83
C VAL A 239 23.67 5.14 13.71
N GLY A 240 24.74 4.53 13.20
CA GLY A 240 26.03 4.47 13.88
C GLY A 240 27.04 3.65 13.08
N VAL A 241 28.29 4.11 13.02
CA VAL A 241 29.38 3.47 12.26
C VAL A 241 30.68 3.49 13.07
N GLY A 242 31.77 2.97 12.50
CA GLY A 242 33.06 2.88 13.17
C GLY A 242 32.98 2.02 14.44
N SER A 243 33.55 2.54 15.54
CA SER A 243 33.52 1.85 16.84
C SER A 243 32.09 1.67 17.39
N GLN A 244 31.19 2.61 17.12
CA GLN A 244 29.80 2.51 17.57
C GLN A 244 29.05 1.41 16.80
N GLY A 245 29.23 1.35 15.47
CA GLY A 245 28.65 0.28 14.66
C GLY A 245 29.18 -1.11 15.06
N ALA A 246 30.49 -1.22 15.35
CA ALA A 246 31.07 -2.45 15.87
C ALA A 246 30.50 -2.86 17.24
N ALA A 247 30.24 -1.89 18.13
CA ALA A 247 29.60 -2.13 19.43
C ALA A 247 28.16 -2.62 19.27
N VAL A 248 27.39 -2.07 18.32
CA VAL A 248 26.04 -2.54 17.98
C VAL A 248 26.06 -4.00 17.51
N LEU A 249 26.96 -4.36 16.59
CA LEU A 249 27.09 -5.74 16.11
C LEU A 249 27.49 -6.71 17.24
N GLN A 250 28.38 -6.28 18.14
CA GLN A 250 28.76 -7.07 19.30
C GLN A 250 27.59 -7.26 20.26
N ALA A 251 26.87 -6.19 20.62
CA ALA A 251 25.68 -6.28 21.47
C ALA A 251 24.57 -7.13 20.84
N ALA A 252 24.37 -7.04 19.52
CA ALA A 252 23.42 -7.88 18.80
C ALA A 252 23.78 -9.37 18.91
N ARG A 253 25.07 -9.72 18.81
CA ARG A 253 25.57 -11.09 19.04
C ARG A 253 25.30 -11.54 20.48
N ASP A 254 25.60 -10.69 21.45
CA ASP A 254 25.54 -11.02 22.87
C ASP A 254 24.11 -11.09 23.41
N SER A 255 23.14 -10.52 22.68
CA SER A 255 21.70 -10.61 23.00
C SER A 255 21.16 -12.05 23.04
N GLY A 256 21.81 -12.98 22.33
CA GLY A 256 21.32 -14.35 22.17
C GLY A 256 20.04 -14.50 21.33
N ILE A 257 19.48 -13.40 20.80
CA ILE A 257 18.34 -13.43 19.88
C ILE A 257 18.84 -13.97 18.54
N ALA A 258 18.10 -14.91 17.94
CA ALA A 258 18.46 -15.45 16.64
C ALA A 258 18.38 -14.35 15.58
N LEU A 259 19.48 -14.12 14.85
CA LEU A 259 19.57 -13.12 13.78
C LEU A 259 19.69 -13.81 12.43
N LYS A 260 19.14 -13.17 11.39
CA LYS A 260 19.30 -13.58 9.99
C LYS A 260 20.50 -12.89 9.36
N ARG A 261 20.68 -11.61 9.67
CA ARG A 261 21.78 -10.77 9.21
C ARG A 261 22.11 -9.71 10.26
N ALA A 262 23.38 -9.35 10.35
CA ALA A 262 23.86 -8.25 11.18
C ALA A 262 25.16 -7.70 10.58
N THR A 263 25.11 -6.53 9.94
CA THR A 263 26.29 -5.94 9.26
C THR A 263 26.19 -4.42 9.21
N CYS A 264 27.35 -3.75 9.11
CA CYS A 264 27.38 -2.39 8.61
C CYS A 264 27.08 -2.36 7.11
N GLU A 265 26.35 -1.33 6.67
CA GLU A 265 25.97 -1.12 5.29
C GLU A 265 26.26 0.30 4.83
N ASN A 266 26.48 0.46 3.53
CA ASN A 266 26.50 1.78 2.89
C ASN A 266 25.08 2.22 2.52
N SER A 267 24.95 3.42 1.93
CA SER A 267 23.64 3.96 1.51
C SER A 267 22.90 3.15 0.44
N SER A 268 23.57 2.19 -0.21
CA SER A 268 22.98 1.29 -1.21
C SER A 268 22.58 -0.08 -0.62
N GLY A 269 22.66 -0.26 0.71
CA GLY A 269 22.35 -1.51 1.39
C GLY A 269 23.40 -2.62 1.19
N THR A 270 24.61 -2.24 0.73
CA THR A 270 25.71 -3.19 0.54
C THR A 270 26.50 -3.32 1.84
N ALA A 271 26.74 -4.57 2.26
CA ALA A 271 27.56 -4.86 3.43
C ALA A 271 29.00 -4.34 3.25
N VAL A 272 29.48 -3.59 4.22
CA VAL A 272 30.82 -2.99 4.27
C VAL A 272 31.39 -3.10 5.69
N PRO A 273 32.72 -3.07 5.89
CA PRO A 273 33.30 -2.93 7.21
C PRO A 273 32.81 -1.68 7.92
N CYS A 274 32.55 -1.76 9.22
CA CYS A 274 32.03 -0.61 9.98
C CYS A 274 33.00 0.58 10.01
N THR A 275 34.30 0.33 9.87
CA THR A 275 35.34 1.37 9.84
C THR A 275 35.50 2.03 8.48
N GLU A 276 34.81 1.55 7.44
CA GLU A 276 34.90 2.13 6.11
C GLU A 276 34.17 3.49 6.06
N VAL A 277 34.75 4.47 5.36
CA VAL A 277 34.15 5.82 5.18
C VAL A 277 32.79 5.77 4.49
N GLY A 278 32.50 4.71 3.73
CA GLY A 278 31.23 4.48 3.05
C GLY A 278 30.14 3.85 3.91
N ALA A 279 30.44 3.37 5.12
CA ALA A 279 29.42 2.85 6.03
C ALA A 279 28.50 4.00 6.47
N THR A 280 27.19 3.75 6.53
CA THR A 280 26.20 4.74 6.93
C THR A 280 25.35 4.29 8.11
N HIS A 281 25.14 2.98 8.28
CA HIS A 281 24.33 2.42 9.36
C HIS A 281 24.68 0.95 9.62
N VAL A 282 24.12 0.38 10.69
CA VAL A 282 24.13 -1.06 10.98
C VAL A 282 22.74 -1.63 10.71
N HIS A 283 22.64 -2.58 9.77
CA HIS A 283 21.43 -3.32 9.48
C HIS A 283 21.40 -4.64 10.28
N ILE A 284 20.31 -4.88 11.00
CA ILE A 284 20.07 -6.15 11.70
C ILE A 284 18.67 -6.66 11.41
N SER A 285 18.55 -7.94 11.06
CA SER A 285 17.28 -8.62 10.85
C SER A 285 17.17 -9.87 11.73
N LEU A 286 15.95 -10.12 12.24
CA LEU A 286 15.65 -11.30 13.06
C LEU A 286 15.77 -12.59 12.24
N GLY A 287 16.14 -13.69 12.90
CA GLY A 287 16.23 -15.03 12.31
C GLY A 287 14.90 -15.54 11.75
N SER A 288 13.77 -14.98 12.21
CA SER A 288 12.43 -15.22 11.69
C SER A 288 12.17 -14.57 10.32
N CYS A 289 13.00 -13.62 9.88
CA CYS A 289 12.87 -13.04 8.55
C CYS A 289 13.44 -13.96 7.46
N ASP A 290 12.65 -14.19 6.42
CA ASP A 290 12.96 -15.10 5.31
C ASP A 290 13.48 -14.37 4.05
N ARG A 291 13.49 -13.03 4.07
CA ARG A 291 13.77 -12.17 2.91
C ARG A 291 15.07 -11.38 3.00
N ASP A 292 15.96 -11.84 3.85
CA ASP A 292 17.29 -11.28 3.97
C ASP A 292 18.33 -12.41 3.99
N SER A 293 19.51 -12.07 3.49
CA SER A 293 20.62 -13.00 3.35
C SER A 293 21.90 -12.19 3.45
N GLY A 294 22.80 -12.60 4.31
CA GLY A 294 24.05 -11.91 4.46
C GLY A 294 24.86 -12.45 5.63
N PRO A 295 26.04 -11.86 5.85
CA PRO A 295 26.85 -12.21 7.00
C PRO A 295 26.15 -11.85 8.31
N ILE A 296 26.45 -12.65 9.33
CA ILE A 296 26.14 -12.31 10.72
C ILE A 296 27.47 -11.86 11.34
N ASN A 297 27.53 -10.58 11.72
CA ASN A 297 28.66 -9.95 12.40
C ASN A 297 29.97 -9.92 11.58
N THR A 298 29.93 -9.30 10.41
CA THR A 298 31.14 -8.85 9.71
C THR A 298 31.70 -7.62 10.40
N GLN A 299 32.74 -7.83 11.21
CA GLN A 299 33.60 -6.76 11.74
C GLN A 299 34.60 -6.32 10.66
#